data_AF-A0A966G7J9-F1
#
_entry.id   AF-A0A966G7J9-F1
#
_cell.length_a   1.000
_cell.length_b   1.000
_cell.length_c   1.000
_cell.angle_alpha   90.00
_cell.angle_beta   90.00
_cell.angle_gamma   90.00
#
_symmetry.space_group_name_H-M   'P 1'
#
loop_
_entity.id
_entity.type
_entity.pdbx_description
1 polymer ?
#
loop_
_entity_poly.entity_id
_entity_poly.type
_entity_poly.pdbx_seq_one_letter_code
_entity_poly.pdbx_strand_id
1 'polypeptide(L)'
;MANIISEERFLSQARKAKEQYLFLREKFPDDKDFKRLNRVIRAFHGLYGRDKVYAVKQLNYLENVQISFQEERRALVVQMIELLQKLILHKKLSKDFS
;
A
#
# COMPACT_ATOMS: atom_id res chain seq x y z
N MET A 1 6.32 16.72 13.06
CA MET A 1 6.19 15.41 13.73
C MET A 1 6.59 14.33 12.72
N ALA A 2 7.57 13.47 13.02
CA ALA A 2 7.88 12.37 12.11
C ALA A 2 6.65 11.44 12.04
N ASN A 3 6.06 11.30 10.85
CA ASN A 3 4.90 10.45 10.56
C ASN A 3 5.29 8.96 10.58
N ILE A 4 5.79 8.49 11.73
CA ILE A 4 6.19 7.11 11.94
C ILE A 4 4.93 6.27 12.16
N ILE A 5 4.85 5.12 11.50
CA ILE A 5 3.74 4.17 11.64
C ILE A 5 4.24 2.95 12.42
N SER A 6 3.54 2.61 13.51
CA SER A 6 3.80 1.38 14.27
C SER A 6 3.35 0.15 13.48
N GLU A 7 3.88 -1.03 13.84
CA GLU A 7 3.49 -2.30 13.24
C GLU A 7 1.98 -2.55 13.30
N GLU A 8 1.40 -2.45 14.48
CA GLU A 8 -0.04 -2.67 14.69
C GLU A 8 -0.88 -1.74 13.81
N ARG A 9 -0.51 -0.46 13.74
CA ARG A 9 -1.22 0.53 12.93
C ARG A 9 -1.05 0.23 11.45
N PHE A 10 0.14 -0.19 11.00
CA PHE A 10 0.38 -0.60 9.62
C PHE A 10 -0.48 -1.82 9.25
N LEU A 11 -0.47 -2.87 10.08
CA LEU A 11 -1.23 -4.10 9.84
C LEU A 11 -2.75 -3.85 9.81
N SER A 12 -3.25 -3.02 10.73
CA SER A 12 -4.65 -2.59 10.75
C SER A 12 -5.06 -1.87 9.46
N GLN A 13 -4.25 -0.91 9.02
CA GLN A 13 -4.51 -0.17 7.78
C GLN A 13 -4.37 -1.03 6.53
N ALA A 14 -3.40 -1.95 6.50
CA ALA A 14 -3.26 -2.94 5.43
C ALA A 14 -4.48 -3.85 5.31
N ARG A 15 -5.08 -4.26 6.44
CA ARG A 15 -6.33 -5.03 6.46
C ARG A 15 -7.49 -4.22 5.87
N LYS A 16 -7.66 -2.96 6.29
CA LYS A 16 -8.69 -2.06 5.74
C LYS A 16 -8.54 -1.84 4.24
N ALA A 17 -7.31 -1.60 3.76
CA ALA A 17 -7.03 -1.46 2.33
C ALA A 17 -7.42 -2.72 1.54
N LYS A 18 -7.18 -3.91 2.09
CA LYS A 18 -7.61 -5.18 1.50
C LYS A 18 -9.14 -5.30 1.43
N GLU A 19 -9.85 -4.95 2.49
CA GLU A 19 -11.32 -4.97 2.51
C GLU A 19 -11.91 -4.01 1.48
N GLN A 20 -11.40 -2.77 1.42
CA GLN A 20 -11.79 -1.78 0.42
C GLN A 20 -11.49 -2.26 -1.01
N TYR A 21 -10.34 -2.88 -1.24
CA TYR A 21 -10.01 -3.47 -2.54
C TYR A 21 -11.04 -4.52 -2.96
N LEU A 22 -11.43 -5.42 -2.06
CA LEU A 22 -12.40 -6.47 -2.36
C LEU A 22 -13.77 -5.87 -2.72
N PHE A 23 -14.23 -4.90 -1.93
CA PHE A 23 -15.48 -4.17 -2.21
C PHE A 23 -15.44 -3.46 -3.58
N LEU A 24 -14.37 -2.70 -3.87
CA LEU A 24 -14.23 -1.99 -5.14
C LEU A 24 -14.10 -2.95 -6.33
N ARG A 25 -13.47 -4.12 -6.14
CA ARG A 25 -13.37 -5.14 -7.18
C ARG A 25 -14.73 -5.74 -7.52
N GLU A 26 -15.63 -5.88 -6.55
CA GLU A 26 -17.00 -6.32 -6.76
C GLU A 26 -17.84 -5.23 -7.44
N LYS A 27 -17.65 -3.97 -7.03
CA LYS A 27 -18.34 -2.80 -7.62
C LYS A 27 -17.92 -2.54 -9.08
N PHE A 28 -16.65 -2.80 -9.43
CA PHE A 28 -16.09 -2.57 -10.77
C PHE A 28 -15.57 -3.87 -11.39
N PRO A 29 -16.46 -4.82 -11.74
CA PRO A 29 -16.05 -6.14 -12.19
C PRO A 29 -15.36 -6.12 -13.56
N ASP A 30 -15.53 -5.08 -14.38
CA ASP A 30 -14.92 -5.01 -15.71
C ASP A 30 -13.53 -4.34 -15.73
N ASP A 31 -13.11 -3.75 -14.61
CA ASP A 31 -11.80 -3.10 -14.49
C ASP A 31 -10.69 -4.15 -14.30
N LYS A 32 -10.17 -4.63 -15.44
CA LYS A 32 -9.09 -5.64 -15.48
C LYS A 32 -7.79 -5.13 -14.88
N ASP A 33 -7.51 -3.83 -14.98
CA ASP A 33 -6.28 -3.25 -14.43
C ASP A 33 -6.34 -3.16 -12.91
N PHE A 34 -7.50 -2.80 -12.36
CA PHE A 34 -7.69 -2.80 -10.91
C PHE A 34 -7.57 -4.22 -10.33
N LYS A 35 -8.10 -5.24 -11.02
CA LYS A 35 -7.94 -6.65 -10.63
C LYS A 35 -6.48 -7.11 -10.56
N ARG A 36 -5.56 -6.51 -11.34
CA ARG A 36 -4.13 -6.84 -11.31
C ARG A 36 -3.47 -6.42 -9.99
N LEU A 37 -4.05 -5.46 -9.25
CA LEU A 37 -3.58 -5.05 -7.92
C LEU A 37 -3.71 -6.14 -6.85
N ASN A 38 -4.45 -7.22 -7.09
CA ASN A 38 -4.57 -8.35 -6.14
C ASN A 38 -3.21 -8.86 -5.62
N ARG A 39 -2.19 -8.90 -6.49
CA ARG A 39 -0.84 -9.32 -6.10
C ARG A 39 -0.22 -8.35 -5.09
N VAL A 40 -0.37 -7.04 -5.31
CA VAL A 40 0.11 -6.00 -4.39
C VAL A 40 -0.63 -6.08 -3.08
N ILE A 41 -1.97 -6.18 -3.11
CA ILE A 41 -2.82 -6.27 -1.92
C ILE A 41 -2.44 -7.47 -1.05
N ARG A 42 -2.19 -8.64 -1.65
CA ARG A 42 -1.74 -9.83 -0.91
C ARG A 42 -0.36 -9.64 -0.27
N ALA A 43 0.56 -9.00 -0.98
CA ALA A 43 1.89 -8.72 -0.46
C ALA A 43 1.87 -7.64 0.63
N PHE A 44 0.92 -6.70 0.57
CA PHE A 44 0.88 -5.48 1.38
C PHE A 44 0.94 -5.75 2.88
N HIS A 45 0.17 -6.74 3.35
CA HIS A 45 0.12 -7.12 4.76
C HIS A 45 1.47 -7.61 5.30
N GLY A 46 2.30 -8.23 4.45
CA GLY A 46 3.61 -8.76 4.84
C GLY A 46 4.76 -7.76 4.73
N LEU A 47 4.54 -6.53 4.26
CA LEU A 47 5.62 -5.58 3.98
C LEU A 47 6.32 -5.07 5.23
N TYR A 48 5.65 -5.05 6.39
CA TYR A 48 6.24 -4.55 7.63
C TYR A 48 7.47 -5.38 8.04
N GLY A 49 7.41 -6.70 7.94
CA GLY A 49 8.54 -7.60 8.25
C GLY A 49 9.58 -7.74 7.13
N ARG A 50 9.38 -7.12 5.97
CA ARG A 50 10.30 -7.21 4.81
C ARG A 50 11.31 -6.06 4.82
N ASP A 51 12.39 -6.22 4.06
CA ASP A 51 13.35 -5.12 3.85
C ASP A 51 12.67 -3.92 3.15
N LYS A 52 13.15 -2.71 3.45
CA LYS A 52 12.75 -1.43 2.85
C LYS A 52 12.72 -1.49 1.32
N VAL A 53 13.66 -2.21 0.70
CA VAL A 53 13.71 -2.38 -0.77
C VAL A 53 12.40 -2.93 -1.32
N TYR A 54 11.78 -3.89 -0.64
CA TYR A 54 10.48 -4.43 -1.06
C TYR A 54 9.37 -3.39 -0.96
N ALA A 55 9.34 -2.59 0.10
CA ALA A 55 8.34 -1.53 0.25
C ALA A 55 8.50 -0.45 -0.84
N VAL A 56 9.74 -0.05 -1.17
CA VAL A 56 10.03 0.89 -2.26
C VAL A 56 9.60 0.33 -3.62
N LYS A 57 9.82 -0.96 -3.88
CA LYS A 57 9.36 -1.59 -5.14
C LYS A 57 7.84 -1.52 -5.29
N GLN A 58 7.08 -1.76 -4.21
CA GLN A 58 5.63 -1.63 -4.24
C GLN A 58 5.18 -0.18 -4.40
N LEU A 59 5.88 0.77 -3.76
CA LEU A 59 5.60 2.20 -3.87
C LEU A 59 5.72 2.65 -5.33
N ASN A 60 6.86 2.40 -5.97
CA ASN A 60 7.11 2.80 -7.35
C ASN A 60 6.09 2.18 -8.31
N TYR A 61 5.72 0.91 -8.10
CA TYR A 61 4.68 0.28 -8.91
C TYR A 61 3.34 1.00 -8.77
N LEU A 62 2.88 1.27 -7.54
CA LEU A 62 1.61 1.94 -7.27
C LEU A 62 1.60 3.38 -7.78
N GLU A 63 2.69 4.13 -7.62
CA GLU A 63 2.83 5.49 -8.15
C GLU A 63 2.73 5.54 -9.68
N ASN A 64 3.26 4.53 -10.37
CA ASN A 64 3.16 4.44 -11.82
C ASN A 64 1.76 4.05 -12.30
N VAL A 65 1.06 3.15 -11.60
CA VAL A 65 -0.27 2.68 -12.04
C VAL A 65 -1.43 3.55 -11.52
N GLN A 66 -1.25 4.38 -10.51
CA GLN A 66 -2.36 5.18 -9.95
C GLN A 66 -3.03 6.10 -10.98
N ILE A 67 -2.28 6.56 -11.98
CA ILE A 67 -2.76 7.49 -13.00
C ILE A 67 -3.75 6.84 -13.98
N SER A 68 -3.75 5.51 -14.09
CA SER A 68 -4.70 4.78 -14.93
C SER A 68 -6.03 4.53 -14.22
N PHE A 69 -6.12 4.80 -12.92
CA PHE A 69 -7.35 4.62 -12.15
C PHE A 69 -8.10 5.94 -11.96
N GLN A 70 -9.42 5.84 -11.81
CA GLN A 70 -10.31 6.98 -11.57
C GLN A 70 -11.02 6.84 -10.22
N GLU A 71 -11.46 7.97 -9.67
CA GLU A 71 -12.33 8.07 -8.49
C GLU A 71 -11.86 7.22 -7.29
N GLU A 72 -12.74 6.36 -6.77
CA GLU A 72 -12.54 5.54 -5.57
C GLU A 72 -11.38 4.54 -5.72
N ARG A 73 -11.12 4.05 -6.94
CA ARG A 73 -10.01 3.13 -7.22
C ARG A 73 -8.67 3.84 -7.08
N ARG A 74 -8.58 5.06 -7.61
CA ARG A 74 -7.39 5.90 -7.44
C ARG A 74 -7.22 6.29 -5.98
N ALA A 75 -8.29 6.65 -5.29
CA ALA A 75 -8.25 7.00 -3.87
C ALA A 75 -7.65 5.88 -3.00
N LEU A 76 -8.06 4.62 -3.21
CA LEU A 76 -7.46 3.49 -2.52
C LEU A 76 -5.95 3.36 -2.80
N VAL A 77 -5.55 3.48 -4.06
CA VAL A 77 -4.13 3.37 -4.44
C VAL A 77 -3.30 4.48 -3.80
N VAL A 78 -3.80 5.73 -3.76
CA VAL A 78 -3.14 6.84 -3.08
C VAL A 78 -3.00 6.58 -1.57
N GLN A 79 -4.03 6.06 -0.91
CA GLN A 79 -3.94 5.70 0.51
C GLN A 79 -2.87 4.63 0.77
N MET A 80 -2.75 3.65 -0.13
CA MET A 80 -1.69 2.64 -0.06
C MET A 80 -0.29 3.24 -0.26
N ILE A 81 -0.14 4.18 -1.20
CA ILE A 81 1.11 4.93 -1.43
C ILE A 81 1.53 5.66 -0.15
N GLU A 82 0.61 6.40 0.49
CA GLU A 82 0.90 7.11 1.74
C GLU A 82 1.33 6.17 2.88
N LEU A 83 0.68 5.01 3.00
CA LEU A 83 1.06 3.98 3.97
C LEU A 83 2.48 3.46 3.73
N LEU A 84 2.85 3.24 2.47
CA LEU A 84 4.20 2.80 2.10
C LEU A 84 5.24 3.88 2.38
N GLN A 85 4.96 5.14 2.07
CA GLN A 85 5.85 6.26 2.38
C GLN A 85 6.15 6.34 3.89
N LYS A 86 5.12 6.19 4.73
CA LYS A 86 5.27 6.14 6.20
C LYS A 86 6.10 4.94 6.66
N LEU A 87 5.85 3.76 6.09
CA LEU A 87 6.63 2.55 6.40
C LEU A 87 8.11 2.69 6.01
N ILE A 88 8.38 3.23 4.82
CA ILE A 88 9.74 3.44 4.31
C ILE A 88 10.48 4.44 5.19
N LEU A 89 9.82 5.54 5.60
CA LEU A 89 10.41 6.51 6.52
C LEU A 89 10.75 5.86 7.87
N HIS A 90 9.82 5.10 8.46
CA HIS A 90 10.06 4.36 9.69
C HIS A 90 11.29 3.45 9.56
N LYS A 91 11.37 2.65 8.49
CA LYS A 91 12.50 1.74 8.23
C LYS A 91 13.84 2.45 7.98
N LYS A 92 13.83 3.67 7.45
CA LYS A 92 15.05 4.49 7.32
C LYS A 92 15.53 4.90 8.70
N LEU A 93 14.65 5.54 9.47
CA LEU A 93 14.99 6.06 10.80
C LEU A 93 15.42 4.94 11.75
N SER A 94 14.74 3.80 11.75
CA SER A 94 15.11 2.67 12.63
C SER A 94 16.45 2.02 12.30
N LYS A 95 16.96 2.14 11.06
CA LYS A 95 18.29 1.64 10.68
C LYS A 95 19.42 2.55 11.15
N ASP A 96 19.14 3.83 11.40
CA ASP A 96 20.14 4.80 11.85
C ASP A 96 20.37 4.73 13.38
N PHE A 97 19.59 3.92 14.11
CA PHE A 97 19.69 3.71 15.57
C PHE A 97 20.17 2.30 15.96
N SER A 98 20.65 1.51 15.01
CA SER A 98 21.16 0.14 15.19
C SER A 98 22.55 0.00 14.62
#